data_AF-A0A965NL28-F1
#
_entry.id   AF-A0A965NL28-F1
#
_cell.length_a   1.000
_cell.length_b   1.000
_cell.length_c   1.000
_cell.angle_alpha   90.00
_cell.angle_beta   90.00
_cell.angle_gamma   90.00
#
_symmetry.space_group_name_H-M   'P 1'
#
loop_
_entity.id
_entity.type
_entity.pdbx_description
1 polymer ?
#
loop_
_entity_poly.entity_id
_entity_poly.type
_entity_poly.pdbx_seq_one_letter_code
_entity_poly.pdbx_strand_id
1 'polypeptide(L)'
;MRTLHRSLLLAAATISLSAGPLTYTTPNLDTTAVGATKSVSFGGATYLNKGLVGVGTFTASSIDGLGDTLGSFSSFKVDATTWRKNADGS
;
A
#
# COMPACT_ATOMS: atom_id res chain seq x y z
N MET A 1 2.02 -7.54 59.92
CA MET A 1 2.28 -7.74 58.47
C MET A 1 1.08 -8.36 57.74
N ARG A 2 -0.15 -7.84 57.92
CA ARG A 2 -1.41 -8.46 57.42
C ARG A 2 -2.30 -7.51 56.62
N THR A 3 -1.75 -6.40 56.12
CA THR A 3 -2.50 -5.35 55.41
C THR A 3 -2.04 -5.15 53.96
N LEU A 4 -0.90 -5.72 53.55
CA LEU A 4 -0.30 -5.49 52.23
C LEU A 4 -0.91 -6.35 51.10
N HIS A 5 -1.66 -7.42 51.41
CA HIS A 5 -2.20 -8.33 50.39
C HIS A 5 -3.54 -7.87 49.79
N ARG A 6 -4.20 -6.87 50.39
CA ARG A 6 -5.57 -6.48 50.01
C ARG A 6 -5.63 -5.40 48.91
N SER A 7 -4.51 -4.77 48.59
CA SER A 7 -4.47 -3.66 47.63
C SER A 7 -4.13 -4.07 46.19
N LEU A 8 -3.67 -5.31 45.96
CA LEU A 8 -3.26 -5.75 44.62
C LEU A 8 -4.42 -6.31 43.77
N LEU A 9 -5.54 -6.68 44.38
CA LEU A 9 -6.68 -7.29 43.69
C LEU A 9 -7.68 -6.28 43.09
N LEU A 10 -7.51 -4.98 43.30
CA LEU A 10 -8.45 -3.95 42.83
C LEU A 10 -8.00 -3.21 41.56
N ALA A 11 -6.90 -3.61 40.93
CA ALA A 11 -6.40 -3.00 39.69
C ALA A 11 -6.68 -3.82 38.42
N ALA A 12 -7.28 -5.02 38.55
CA ALA A 12 -7.48 -5.94 37.43
C ALA A 12 -8.80 -5.77 36.66
N ALA A 13 -9.68 -4.86 37.09
CA ALA A 13 -11.02 -4.71 36.53
C ALA A 13 -11.13 -3.40 35.74
N THR A 14 -10.67 -3.40 34.48
CA THR A 14 -11.24 -2.65 33.33
C THR A 14 -10.27 -2.63 32.14
N ILE A 15 -9.72 -3.79 31.74
CA ILE A 15 -9.14 -3.90 30.40
C ILE A 15 -10.25 -4.38 29.47
N SER A 16 -11.00 -3.44 28.90
CA SER A 16 -11.95 -3.74 27.83
C SER A 16 -11.17 -4.08 26.56
N LEU A 17 -10.91 -5.36 26.34
CA LEU A 17 -10.33 -5.86 25.10
C LEU A 17 -11.46 -6.01 24.06
N SER A 18 -11.74 -4.95 23.29
CA SER A 18 -12.66 -5.06 22.17
C SER A 18 -11.95 -5.71 20.97
N ALA A 19 -12.16 -7.00 20.78
CA ALA A 19 -11.76 -7.71 19.56
C ALA A 19 -12.91 -7.65 18.53
N GLY A 20 -13.12 -6.48 17.93
CA GLY A 20 -14.05 -6.29 16.81
C GLY A 20 -13.29 -6.08 15.50
N PRO A 21 -13.89 -6.42 14.33
CA PRO A 21 -13.31 -6.07 13.04
C PRO A 21 -13.18 -4.54 12.94
N LEU A 22 -12.03 -4.07 12.44
CA LEU A 22 -11.82 -2.65 12.14
C LEU A 22 -12.85 -2.23 11.10
N THR A 23 -13.79 -1.37 11.51
CA THR A 23 -14.80 -0.83 10.60
C THR A 23 -14.31 0.52 10.10
N TYR A 24 -14.00 0.60 8.81
CA TYR A 24 -13.66 1.87 8.16
C TYR A 24 -14.95 2.64 7.86
N THR A 25 -15.30 3.60 8.72
CA THR A 25 -16.45 4.50 8.53
C THR A 25 -16.11 5.72 7.67
N THR A 26 -14.83 5.92 7.35
CA THR A 26 -14.31 6.92 6.43
C THR A 26 -13.30 6.28 5.47
N PRO A 27 -13.09 6.86 4.27
CA PRO A 27 -12.08 6.36 3.35
C PRO A 27 -10.69 6.33 3.99
N ASN A 28 -10.03 5.17 3.92
CA ASN A 28 -8.65 5.03 4.34
C ASN A 28 -7.73 5.62 3.26
N LEU A 29 -7.45 6.92 3.36
CA LEU A 29 -6.63 7.63 2.39
C LEU A 29 -5.14 7.40 2.68
N ASP A 30 -4.41 6.90 1.68
CA ASP A 30 -2.96 6.78 1.77
C ASP A 30 -2.31 8.14 1.52
N THR A 31 -1.63 8.68 2.53
CA THR A 31 -0.93 9.98 2.47
C THR A 31 0.54 9.85 2.07
N THR A 32 0.98 8.65 1.67
CA THR A 32 2.33 8.43 1.15
C THR A 32 2.57 9.32 -0.07
N ALA A 33 3.71 10.00 -0.09
CA ALA A 33 4.08 10.89 -1.19
C ALA A 33 4.09 10.14 -2.53
N VAL A 34 3.72 10.83 -3.62
CA VAL A 34 3.72 10.25 -4.96
C VAL A 34 5.12 9.71 -5.29
N GLY A 35 5.19 8.43 -5.69
CA GLY A 35 6.44 7.72 -5.99
C GLY A 35 7.16 7.14 -4.77
N ALA A 36 6.73 7.43 -3.54
CA ALA A 36 7.26 6.79 -2.35
C ALA A 36 6.60 5.42 -2.10
N THR A 37 7.36 4.50 -1.51
CA THR A 37 6.87 3.16 -1.16
C THR A 37 6.35 3.14 0.27
N LYS A 38 5.11 2.69 0.47
CA LYS A 38 4.56 2.36 1.78
C LYS A 38 4.85 0.92 2.11
N SER A 39 5.33 0.64 3.32
CA SER A 39 5.57 -0.72 3.79
C SER A 39 4.70 -1.07 4.99
N VAL A 40 4.29 -2.34 5.08
CA VAL A 40 3.64 -2.89 6.27
C VAL A 40 4.18 -4.29 6.54
N SER A 41 4.57 -4.56 7.78
CA SER A 41 5.01 -5.88 8.22
C SER A 41 3.84 -6.65 8.80
N PHE A 42 3.55 -7.82 8.26
CA PHE A 42 2.47 -8.70 8.72
C PHE A 42 2.86 -10.17 8.55
N GLY A 43 2.67 -10.98 9.60
CA GLY A 43 2.93 -12.43 9.55
C GLY A 43 4.38 -12.80 9.22
N GLY A 44 5.37 -11.97 9.60
CA GLY A 44 6.78 -12.21 9.29
C GLY A 44 7.20 -11.81 7.87
N ALA A 45 6.29 -11.28 7.05
CA ALA A 45 6.57 -10.74 5.72
C ALA A 45 6.41 -9.22 5.69
N THR A 46 7.16 -8.55 4.81
CA THR A 46 7.01 -7.12 4.53
C THR A 46 6.31 -6.93 3.19
N TYR A 47 5.14 -6.31 3.23
CA TYR A 47 4.37 -5.95 2.04
C TYR A 47 4.71 -4.51 1.64
N LEU A 48 4.94 -4.31 0.35
CA LEU A 48 5.30 -3.01 -0.23
C LEU A 48 4.18 -2.54 -1.17
N ASN A 49 3.58 -1.39 -0.89
CA ASN A 49 2.73 -0.66 -1.80
C ASN A 49 3.55 0.46 -2.46
N LYS A 50 3.74 0.37 -3.78
CA LYS A 50 4.54 1.32 -4.57
C LYS A 50 3.71 2.46 -5.18
N GLY A 51 2.46 2.62 -4.76
CA GLY A 51 1.52 3.55 -5.40
C GLY A 51 1.07 3.04 -6.77
N LEU A 52 0.74 3.97 -7.68
CA LEU A 52 0.34 3.64 -9.05
C LEU A 52 1.53 3.14 -9.83
N VAL A 53 1.47 1.88 -10.27
CA VAL A 53 2.49 1.26 -11.10
C VAL A 53 1.87 0.96 -12.46
N GLY A 54 2.36 1.64 -13.49
CA GLY A 54 2.02 1.32 -14.87
C GLY A 54 2.71 0.05 -15.34
N VAL A 55 1.95 -0.90 -15.87
CA VAL A 55 2.47 -2.08 -16.55
C VAL A 55 1.86 -2.14 -17.94
N GLY A 56 2.69 -2.05 -18.95
CA GLY A 56 2.30 -2.19 -20.36
C GLY A 56 2.99 -3.40 -20.98
N THR A 57 2.29 -4.07 -21.90
CA THR A 57 2.88 -5.09 -22.76
C THR A 57 2.70 -4.66 -24.20
N PHE A 58 3.73 -4.88 -25.02
CA PHE A 58 3.69 -4.62 -26.45
C PHE A 58 4.11 -5.90 -27.17
N THR A 59 3.55 -6.15 -28.34
CA THR A 59 3.97 -7.25 -29.18
C THR A 59 5.39 -6.99 -29.69
N ALA A 60 6.23 -8.02 -29.79
CA ALA A 60 7.60 -7.87 -30.32
C ALA A 60 7.65 -7.30 -31.75
N SER A 61 6.55 -7.37 -32.49
CA SER A 61 6.38 -6.83 -33.83
C SER A 61 5.76 -5.42 -33.88
N SER A 62 5.59 -4.73 -32.75
CA SER A 62 5.11 -3.34 -32.76
C SER A 62 6.06 -2.46 -33.58
N ILE A 63 5.55 -1.46 -34.30
CA ILE A 63 6.31 -0.58 -35.20
C ILE A 63 6.29 0.85 -34.66
N ASP A 64 7.41 1.57 -34.71
CA ASP A 64 7.48 2.98 -34.32
C ASP A 64 7.00 3.96 -35.41
N GLY A 65 7.06 5.26 -35.13
CA GLY A 65 6.67 6.30 -36.07
C GLY A 65 7.61 6.49 -37.27
N LEU A 66 8.79 5.87 -37.26
CA LEU A 66 9.76 5.87 -38.34
C LEU A 66 9.69 4.59 -39.20
N GLY A 67 8.88 3.61 -38.79
CA GLY A 67 8.68 2.35 -39.50
C GLY A 67 9.55 1.20 -39.00
N ASP A 68 10.34 1.40 -37.95
CA ASP A 68 11.20 0.37 -37.37
C ASP A 68 10.43 -0.51 -36.39
N THR A 69 10.79 -1.80 -36.31
CA THR A 69 10.23 -2.67 -35.28
C THR A 69 10.77 -2.27 -33.93
N LEU A 70 9.87 -2.18 -32.95
CA LEU A 70 10.17 -1.89 -31.56
C LEU A 70 11.16 -2.91 -30.94
N GLY A 71 11.36 -4.08 -31.54
CA GLY A 71 12.41 -5.02 -31.14
C GLY A 71 12.43 -5.33 -29.63
N SER A 72 13.64 -5.51 -29.07
CA SER A 72 13.88 -5.65 -27.64
C SER A 72 14.32 -4.31 -27.05
N PHE A 73 13.39 -3.53 -26.53
CA PHE A 73 13.75 -2.35 -25.73
C PHE A 73 13.98 -2.72 -24.27
N SER A 74 15.06 -2.21 -23.70
CA SER A 74 15.38 -2.37 -22.28
C SER A 74 14.58 -1.44 -21.36
N SER A 75 13.87 -0.44 -21.89
CA SER A 75 12.99 0.44 -21.08
C SER A 75 11.97 1.21 -21.93
N PHE A 76 10.82 1.53 -21.30
CA PHE A 76 9.86 2.53 -21.78
C PHE A 76 9.97 3.79 -20.92
N LYS A 77 9.98 4.97 -21.55
CA LYS A 77 9.87 6.23 -20.83
C LYS A 77 8.39 6.59 -20.69
N VAL A 78 7.88 6.53 -19.47
CA VAL A 78 6.56 7.08 -19.13
C VAL A 78 6.69 8.59 -18.97
N ASP A 79 5.82 9.35 -19.64
CA ASP A 79 5.66 10.77 -19.36
C ASP A 79 4.83 10.96 -18.09
N ALA A 80 5.51 11.27 -16.99
CA ALA A 80 4.87 11.46 -15.70
C ALA A 80 3.91 12.67 -15.65
N THR A 81 3.95 13.57 -16.64
CA THR A 81 3.02 14.71 -16.69
C THR A 81 1.65 14.32 -17.21
N THR A 82 1.58 13.26 -18.02
CA THR A 82 0.34 12.73 -18.62
C THR A 82 -0.15 11.47 -17.92
N TRP A 83 0.70 10.78 -17.17
CA TRP A 83 0.32 9.60 -16.39
C TRP A 83 -0.49 9.97 -15.15
N ARG A 84 -1.81 9.84 -15.20
CA ARG A 84 -2.71 10.21 -14.10
C ARG A 84 -3.74 9.11 -13.86
N LYS A 85 -4.12 8.90 -12.60
CA LYS A 85 -5.23 8.03 -12.20
C LYS A 85 -6.55 8.63 -12.66
N ASN A 86 -7.41 7.84 -13.28
CA ASN A 86 -8.78 8.21 -13.55
C ASN A 86 -9.60 8.21 -12.25
N ALA A 87 -10.74 8.91 -12.26
CA ALA A 87 -11.63 8.97 -11.09
C ALA A 87 -12.14 7.58 -10.67
N ASP A 88 -12.30 6.67 -11.65
CA ASP A 88 -12.71 5.28 -11.45
C ASP A 88 -11.57 4.35 -10.99
N GLY A 89 -10.33 4.85 -10.97
CA GLY A 89 -9.16 4.10 -10.53
C GLY A 89 -8.44 3.28 -11.60
N SER A 90 -8.84 3.40 -12.87
CA SER A 90 -7.99 3.03 -14.01
C SER A 90 -6.84 4.02 -14.25
#